data_AF-A0A512B3T1-F1
#
_entry.id   AF-A0A512B3T1-F1
#
_cell.length_a   1.000
_cell.length_b   1.000
_cell.length_c   1.000
_cell.angle_alpha   90.00
_cell.angle_beta   90.00
_cell.angle_gamma   90.00
#
_symmetry.space_group_name_H-M   'P 1'
#
loop_
_entity.id
_entity.type
_entity.pdbx_description
1 polymer ?
#
loop_
_entity_poly.entity_id
_entity_poly.type
_entity_poly.pdbx_seq_one_letter_code
_entity_poly.pdbx_strand_id
1 'polypeptide(L)'
;MKAKVKLSNAEKIKRAKQICLLYSSGEFTIKSSCEAVGVDYSTFQHWAQPHLTEEDLVLGKFRRGFVLDVHLLYKRSLIENNINYKLLLKNSARQSLLDRITGTEYEEVQKEENLNEMGKIIPVKIRRITKRSLPDVSAIIFALKSLDKENFQDKMTHSINGHISIYTGFEHLTLSELEDKKRELQDQLNSDNDC
;
A
#
# COMPACT_ATOMS: atom_id res chain seq x y z
N MET A 1 -31.33 7.00 36.50
CA MET A 1 -30.43 7.49 35.42
C MET A 1 -28.99 7.33 35.88
N LYS A 2 -28.16 6.51 35.21
CA LYS A 2 -26.73 6.41 35.56
C LYS A 2 -26.04 7.71 35.14
N ALA A 3 -25.43 8.42 36.08
CA ALA A 3 -24.63 9.60 35.77
C ALA A 3 -23.51 9.19 34.79
N LYS A 4 -23.41 9.87 33.64
CA LYS A 4 -22.27 9.72 32.73
C LYS A 4 -21.03 10.25 33.46
N VAL A 5 -20.23 9.34 34.02
CA VAL A 5 -18.93 9.69 34.60
C VAL A 5 -18.09 10.38 33.53
N LYS A 6 -17.71 11.62 33.79
CA LYS A 6 -16.90 12.42 32.86
C LYS A 6 -15.48 11.89 32.91
N LEU A 7 -15.03 11.24 31.84
CA LEU A 7 -13.65 10.73 31.75
C LEU A 7 -12.64 11.86 31.90
N SER A 8 -11.58 11.58 32.64
CA SER A 8 -10.41 12.45 32.74
C SER A 8 -9.68 12.54 31.39
N ASN A 9 -8.90 13.60 31.18
CA ASN A 9 -8.13 13.75 29.94
C ASN A 9 -7.10 12.62 29.76
N ALA A 10 -6.49 12.14 30.85
CA ALA A 10 -5.55 11.02 30.81
C ALA A 10 -6.22 9.72 30.35
N GLU A 11 -7.43 9.44 30.82
CA GLU A 11 -8.20 8.26 30.39
C GLU A 11 -8.62 8.35 28.93
N LYS A 12 -9.01 9.54 28.46
CA LYS A 12 -9.34 9.74 27.03
C LYS A 12 -8.13 9.45 26.15
N ILE A 13 -6.96 9.96 26.50
CA ILE A 13 -5.71 9.68 25.77
C ILE A 13 -5.40 8.18 25.80
N LYS A 14 -5.54 7.53 26.96
CA LYS A 14 -5.30 6.08 27.09
C LYS A 14 -6.22 5.27 26.16
N ARG A 15 -7.51 5.58 26.14
CA ARG A 15 -8.47 4.90 25.25
C ARG A 15 -8.19 5.21 23.78
N ALA A 16 -7.89 6.46 23.45
CA ALA A 16 -7.52 6.84 22.09
C ALA A 16 -6.27 6.10 21.60
N LYS A 17 -5.25 5.92 22.44
CA LYS A 17 -4.07 5.11 22.13
C LYS A 17 -4.44 3.66 21.82
N GLN A 18 -5.32 3.04 22.60
CA GLN A 18 -5.77 1.67 22.35
C GLN A 18 -6.55 1.56 21.02
N ILE A 19 -7.42 2.52 20.73
CA ILE A 19 -8.15 2.58 19.46
C ILE A 19 -7.18 2.69 18.28
N CYS A 20 -6.21 3.61 18.37
CA CYS A 20 -5.21 3.83 17.34
C CYS A 20 -4.29 2.61 17.16
N LEU A 21 -3.95 1.89 18.23
CA LEU A 21 -3.16 0.66 18.18
C LEU A 21 -3.91 -0.48 17.49
N LEU A 22 -5.19 -0.68 17.82
CA LEU A 22 -6.02 -1.68 17.16
C LEU A 22 -6.20 -1.34 15.69
N TYR A 23 -6.43 -0.07 15.37
CA TYR A 23 -6.56 0.36 13.99
C TYR A 23 -5.26 0.22 13.20
N SER A 24 -4.11 0.58 13.79
CA SER A 24 -2.83 0.51 13.08
C SER A 24 -2.45 -0.91 12.69
N SER A 25 -3.03 -1.95 13.29
CA SER A 25 -2.83 -3.36 12.89
C SER A 25 -3.18 -3.65 11.42
N GLY A 26 -4.06 -2.88 10.78
CA GLY A 26 -4.54 -3.17 9.42
C GLY A 26 -5.77 -4.09 9.35
N GLU A 27 -6.19 -4.68 10.47
CA GLU A 27 -7.24 -5.71 10.50
C GLU A 27 -8.64 -5.18 10.84
N PHE A 28 -8.70 -4.05 11.55
CA PHE A 28 -9.94 -3.50 12.09
C PHE A 28 -10.26 -2.15 11.48
N THR A 29 -11.55 -1.85 11.35
CA THR A 29 -12.01 -0.48 11.05
C THR A 29 -11.91 0.40 12.31
N ILE A 30 -11.79 1.72 12.16
CA ILE A 30 -11.84 2.63 13.32
C ILE A 30 -13.11 2.40 14.14
N LYS A 31 -14.26 2.18 13.48
CA LYS A 31 -15.53 1.99 14.17
C LYS A 31 -15.50 0.75 15.06
N SER A 32 -15.05 -0.39 14.55
CA SER A 32 -14.87 -1.61 15.35
C SER A 32 -13.84 -1.43 16.47
N SER A 33 -12.75 -0.68 16.23
CA SER A 33 -11.76 -0.36 17.27
C SER A 33 -12.34 0.51 18.39
N CYS A 34 -13.22 1.45 18.05
CA CYS A 34 -13.93 2.29 19.02
C CYS A 34 -14.89 1.45 19.88
N GLU A 35 -15.68 0.57 19.24
CA GLU A 35 -16.59 -0.36 19.91
C GLU A 35 -15.84 -1.28 20.88
N ALA A 36 -14.71 -1.86 20.46
CA ALA A 36 -13.88 -2.72 21.29
C ALA A 36 -13.34 -2.03 22.56
N VAL A 37 -13.05 -0.72 22.48
CA VAL A 37 -12.55 0.08 23.62
C VAL A 37 -13.70 0.72 24.42
N GLY A 38 -14.95 0.55 24.00
CA GLY A 38 -16.12 1.12 24.64
C GLY A 38 -16.17 2.65 24.54
N VAL A 39 -15.75 3.20 23.40
CA VAL A 39 -15.88 4.62 23.06
C VAL A 39 -16.78 4.73 21.85
N ASP A 40 -17.76 5.62 21.88
CA ASP A 40 -18.60 5.86 20.71
C ASP A 40 -17.78 6.49 19.57
N TYR A 41 -18.03 6.06 18.33
CA TYR A 41 -17.28 6.54 17.16
C TYR A 41 -17.33 8.06 17.01
N SER A 42 -18.50 8.69 17.23
CA SER A 42 -18.64 10.16 17.15
C SER A 42 -17.82 10.87 18.23
N THR A 43 -17.71 10.25 19.42
CA THR A 43 -16.88 10.76 20.51
C THR A 43 -15.40 10.73 20.14
N PHE A 44 -14.95 9.62 19.55
CA PHE A 44 -13.58 9.52 19.06
C PHE A 44 -13.30 10.51 17.92
N GLN A 45 -14.21 10.68 16.96
CA GLN A 45 -14.07 11.67 15.89
C GLN A 45 -13.93 13.10 16.44
N HIS A 46 -14.67 13.43 17.50
CA HIS A 46 -14.53 14.73 18.16
C HIS A 46 -13.14 14.92 18.80
N TRP A 47 -12.54 13.86 19.34
CA TRP A 47 -11.19 13.92 19.92
C TRP A 47 -10.10 13.95 18.85
N ALA A 48 -10.25 13.17 17.77
CA ALA A 48 -9.26 13.04 16.71
C ALA A 48 -9.29 14.20 15.72
N GLN A 49 -10.41 14.94 15.62
CA GLN A 49 -10.61 16.04 14.68
C GLN A 49 -10.02 15.75 13.28
N PRO A 50 -10.48 14.68 12.61
CA PRO A 50 -9.83 14.18 11.39
C PRO A 50 -9.85 15.17 10.22
N HIS A 51 -10.80 16.13 10.25
CA HIS A 51 -10.97 17.19 9.26
C HIS A 51 -9.90 18.28 9.34
N LEU A 52 -9.12 18.37 10.42
CA LEU A 52 -8.06 19.35 10.53
C LEU A 52 -6.94 19.02 9.54
N THR A 53 -6.52 20.06 8.82
CA THR A 53 -5.40 20.04 7.88
C THR A 53 -4.08 20.37 8.58
N GLU A 54 -2.95 20.14 7.91
CA GLU A 54 -1.65 20.56 8.42
C GLU A 54 -1.55 22.08 8.56
N GLU A 55 -2.17 22.83 7.64
CA GLU A 55 -2.26 24.30 7.72
C GLU A 55 -3.01 24.75 8.98
N ASP A 56 -4.12 24.08 9.33
CA ASP A 56 -4.86 24.39 10.56
C ASP A 56 -4.03 24.11 11.83
N LEU A 57 -3.14 23.11 11.77
CA LEU A 57 -2.20 22.83 12.86
C LEU A 57 -1.16 23.95 12.99
N VAL A 58 -0.57 24.38 11.87
CA VAL A 58 0.43 25.47 11.84
C VAL A 58 -0.18 26.80 12.29
N LEU A 59 -1.41 27.09 11.88
CA LEU A 59 -2.16 28.28 12.27
C LEU A 59 -2.69 28.23 13.71
N GLY A 60 -2.48 27.14 14.44
CA GLY A 60 -2.91 27.00 15.83
C GLY A 60 -4.42 26.93 16.02
N LYS A 61 -5.19 26.56 14.97
CA LYS A 61 -6.66 26.48 15.00
C LYS A 61 -7.22 25.26 15.74
N PHE A 62 -6.36 24.50 16.42
CA PHE A 62 -6.74 23.32 17.18
C PHE A 62 -6.96 23.65 18.66
N ARG A 63 -7.77 22.83 19.34
CA ARG A 63 -7.87 22.89 20.81
C ARG A 63 -6.59 22.31 21.41
N ARG A 64 -5.75 23.16 22.03
CA ARG A 64 -4.52 22.74 22.73
C ARG A 64 -4.84 21.69 23.82
N GLY A 65 -3.87 20.84 24.13
CA GLY A 65 -3.99 19.76 25.12
C GLY A 65 -4.37 18.42 24.50
N PHE A 66 -5.18 17.61 25.21
CA PHE A 66 -5.42 16.21 24.87
C PHE A 66 -5.95 15.96 23.44
N VAL A 67 -6.64 16.95 22.85
CA VAL A 67 -7.20 16.84 21.49
C VAL A 67 -6.10 16.80 20.45
N LEU A 68 -5.04 17.62 20.60
CA LEU A 68 -3.88 17.57 19.71
C LEU A 68 -3.18 16.21 19.81
N ASP A 69 -3.00 15.70 21.04
CA ASP A 69 -2.35 14.40 21.26
C ASP A 69 -3.11 13.27 20.54
N VAL A 70 -4.44 13.27 20.66
CA VAL A 70 -5.29 12.26 19.99
C VAL A 70 -5.29 12.45 18.47
N HIS A 71 -5.29 13.68 17.97
CA HIS A 71 -5.18 13.96 16.54
C HIS A 71 -3.88 13.41 15.94
N LEU A 72 -2.73 13.67 16.59
CA LEU A 72 -1.44 13.18 16.13
C LEU A 72 -1.35 11.65 16.18
N LEU A 73 -1.86 11.03 17.25
CA LEU A 73 -1.96 9.57 17.34
C LEU A 73 -2.80 8.98 16.20
N TYR A 74 -3.93 9.60 15.90
CA TYR A 74 -4.81 9.17 14.83
C TYR A 74 -4.15 9.29 13.44
N LYS A 75 -3.52 10.43 13.14
CA LYS A 75 -2.77 10.63 11.88
C LYS A 75 -1.66 9.59 11.70
N ARG A 76 -0.91 9.32 12.76
CA ARG A 76 0.11 8.25 12.76
C ARG A 76 -0.52 6.89 12.48
N SER A 77 -1.62 6.55 13.15
CA SER A 77 -2.30 5.26 12.97
C SER A 77 -2.86 5.08 11.55
N LEU A 78 -3.28 6.14 10.86
CA LEU A 78 -3.70 6.08 9.46
C LEU A 78 -2.56 5.65 8.54
N ILE A 79 -1.37 6.20 8.74
CA ILE A 79 -0.18 5.86 7.97
C ILE A 79 0.22 4.40 8.24
N GLU A 80 0.31 4.03 9.51
CA GLU A 80 0.66 2.67 9.93
C GLU A 80 -0.35 1.63 9.41
N ASN A 81 -1.65 1.90 9.52
CA ASN A 81 -2.71 1.05 8.98
C ASN A 81 -2.55 0.84 7.47
N ASN A 82 -2.24 1.90 6.71
CA ASN A 82 -2.04 1.78 5.26
C ASN A 82 -0.84 0.90 4.91
N ILE A 83 0.27 1.05 5.64
CA ILE A 83 1.49 0.25 5.46
C ILE A 83 1.20 -1.21 5.80
N ASN A 84 0.60 -1.47 6.95
CA ASN A 84 0.31 -2.83 7.43
C ASN A 84 -0.70 -3.54 6.53
N TYR A 85 -1.74 -2.84 6.07
CA TYR A 85 -2.69 -3.38 5.11
C TYR A 85 -2.03 -3.76 3.78
N LYS A 86 -1.16 -2.90 3.23
CA LYS A 86 -0.39 -3.21 2.01
C LYS A 86 0.53 -4.41 2.21
N LEU A 87 1.18 -4.51 3.36
CA LEU A 87 2.04 -5.64 3.70
C LEU A 87 1.24 -6.95 3.78
N LEU A 88 0.08 -6.94 4.45
CA LEU A 88 -0.83 -8.07 4.52
C LEU A 88 -1.29 -8.52 3.12
N LEU A 89 -1.68 -7.56 2.28
CA LEU A 89 -2.10 -7.83 0.91
C LEU A 89 -0.97 -8.44 0.07
N LYS A 90 0.26 -7.90 0.20
CA LYS A 90 1.46 -8.44 -0.45
C LYS A 90 1.73 -9.89 -0.03
N ASN A 91 1.68 -10.18 1.27
CA ASN A 91 1.90 -11.53 1.78
C ASN A 91 0.81 -12.50 1.33
N SER A 92 -0.45 -12.06 1.34
CA SER A 92 -1.60 -12.85 0.88
C SER A 92 -1.53 -13.15 -0.62
N ALA A 93 -1.09 -12.19 -1.44
CA ALA A 93 -0.88 -12.40 -2.86
C ALA A 93 0.25 -13.41 -3.14
N ARG A 94 1.36 -13.35 -2.38
CA ARG A 94 2.45 -14.33 -2.47
C ARG A 94 1.99 -15.73 -2.06
N GLN A 95 1.23 -15.85 -0.97
CA GLN A 95 0.65 -17.13 -0.55
C GLN A 95 -0.31 -17.68 -1.60
N SER A 96 -1.18 -16.82 -2.16
CA SER A 96 -2.13 -17.23 -3.20
C SER A 96 -1.42 -17.73 -4.47
N LEU A 97 -0.26 -17.15 -4.81
CA LEU A 97 0.59 -17.66 -5.88
C LEU A 97 1.13 -19.06 -5.56
N LEU A 98 1.57 -19.29 -4.32
CA LEU A 98 2.05 -20.60 -3.87
C LEU A 98 0.92 -21.65 -3.90
N ASP A 99 -0.27 -21.30 -3.40
CA ASP A 99 -1.45 -22.17 -3.41
C ASP A 99 -1.85 -22.53 -4.85
N ARG A 100 -1.70 -21.57 -5.78
CA ARG A 100 -1.95 -21.77 -7.21
C ARG A 100 -0.96 -22.76 -7.82
N ILE A 101 0.33 -22.65 -7.49
CA ILE A 101 1.40 -23.52 -8.01
C ILE A 101 1.26 -24.93 -7.43
N THR A 102 1.04 -25.05 -6.13
CA THR A 102 0.96 -26.33 -5.42
C THR A 102 -0.35 -27.07 -5.69
N GLY A 103 -1.43 -26.34 -5.98
CA GLY A 103 -2.75 -26.89 -6.25
C GLY A 103 -3.46 -27.28 -4.96
N THR A 104 -4.24 -26.36 -4.40
CA THR A 104 -5.10 -26.64 -3.25
C THR A 104 -6.43 -27.27 -3.68
N GLU A 105 -6.72 -28.44 -3.12
CA GLU A 105 -8.04 -29.10 -3.18
C GLU A 105 -8.84 -28.71 -1.93
N TYR A 106 -10.13 -28.41 -2.08
CA TYR A 106 -11.02 -28.22 -0.93
C TYR A 106 -12.26 -29.09 -1.07
N GLU A 107 -12.70 -29.66 0.05
CA GLU A 107 -13.92 -30.46 0.13
C GLU A 107 -15.12 -29.54 0.40
N GLU A 108 -16.08 -29.52 -0.52
CA GLU A 108 -17.38 -28.88 -0.29
C GLU A 108 -18.35 -29.91 0.31
N VAL A 109 -18.89 -29.62 1.49
CA VAL A 109 -19.90 -30.45 2.14
C VAL A 109 -21.28 -29.90 1.80
N GLN A 110 -21.96 -30.51 0.83
CA GLN A 110 -23.35 -30.20 0.54
C GLN A 110 -24.27 -31.06 1.42
N LYS A 111 -25.09 -30.40 2.25
CA LYS A 111 -26.16 -31.04 3.02
C LYS A 111 -27.49 -30.72 2.33
N GLU A 112 -28.05 -31.70 1.63
CA GLU A 112 -29.44 -31.63 1.18
C GLU A 112 -30.34 -32.08 2.33
N GLU A 113 -31.17 -31.17 2.83
CA GLU A 113 -32.21 -31.48 3.82
C GLU A 113 -33.50 -31.84 3.06
N ASN A 114 -33.89 -33.11 3.08
CA ASN A 114 -35.19 -33.53 2.58
C ASN A 114 -36.19 -33.60 3.74
N LEU A 115 -37.33 -32.95 3.56
CA LEU A 115 -38.50 -33.03 4.44
C LEU A 115 -39.45 -34.08 3.90
N ASN A 116 -39.91 -35.00 4.75
CA ASN A 116 -41.02 -35.89 4.41
C ASN A 116 -42.38 -35.18 4.59
N GLU A 117 -43.42 -35.70 3.94
CA GLU A 117 -44.82 -35.21 4.01
C GLU A 117 -45.42 -35.16 5.44
N MET A 118 -44.75 -35.74 6.44
CA MET A 118 -45.12 -35.69 7.86
C MET A 118 -44.22 -34.78 8.72
N GLY A 119 -43.39 -33.92 8.12
CA GLY A 119 -42.57 -32.93 8.85
C GLY A 119 -41.43 -33.52 9.69
N LYS A 120 -41.05 -34.79 9.49
CA LYS A 120 -39.96 -35.46 10.21
C LYS A 120 -38.71 -35.56 9.34
N ILE A 121 -37.55 -35.19 9.89
CA ILE A 121 -36.25 -35.14 9.18
C ILE A 121 -35.70 -36.56 8.97
N ILE A 122 -35.39 -36.92 7.71
CA ILE A 122 -34.70 -38.16 7.33
C ILE A 122 -33.17 -37.91 7.30
N PRO A 123 -32.31 -38.90 7.63
CA PRO A 123 -30.86 -38.76 7.60
C PRO A 123 -30.31 -38.18 6.28
N VAL A 124 -29.48 -37.15 6.46
CA VAL A 124 -28.84 -36.31 5.45
C VAL A 124 -27.91 -37.14 4.56
N LYS A 125 -28.18 -37.17 3.24
CA LYS A 125 -27.23 -37.69 2.26
C LYS A 125 -26.09 -36.68 2.14
N ILE A 126 -24.99 -36.89 2.85
CA ILE A 126 -23.80 -36.05 2.77
C ILE A 126 -23.05 -36.39 1.48
N ARG A 127 -23.10 -35.51 0.47
CA ARG A 127 -22.23 -35.59 -0.71
C ARG A 127 -20.97 -34.77 -0.43
N ARG A 128 -19.81 -35.43 -0.44
CA ARG A 128 -18.50 -34.76 -0.45
C ARG A 128 -18.04 -34.65 -1.89
N ILE A 129 -17.86 -33.42 -2.38
CA ILE A 129 -17.35 -33.15 -3.72
C ILE A 129 -16.04 -32.38 -3.55
N THR A 130 -14.94 -32.96 -4.03
CA THR A 130 -13.64 -32.28 -4.10
C THR A 130 -13.69 -31.28 -5.26
N LYS A 131 -13.57 -29.99 -4.97
CA LYS A 131 -13.48 -28.95 -5.98
C LYS A 131 -12.13 -28.24 -5.88
N ARG A 132 -11.66 -27.73 -7.02
CA ARG A 132 -10.42 -26.96 -7.13
C ARG A 132 -10.79 -25.49 -7.32
N SER A 133 -10.64 -24.67 -6.27
CA SER A 133 -10.83 -23.22 -6.35
C SER A 133 -9.45 -22.62 -6.35
N LEU A 134 -9.09 -22.07 -7.48
CA LEU A 134 -7.76 -21.50 -7.64
C LEU A 134 -7.87 -19.98 -7.52
N PRO A 135 -6.97 -19.32 -6.78
CA PRO A 135 -6.94 -17.87 -6.67
C PRO A 135 -6.89 -17.19 -8.05
N ASP A 136 -7.52 -16.02 -8.18
CA ASP A 136 -7.54 -15.23 -9.42
C ASP A 136 -6.12 -14.77 -9.79
N VAL A 137 -5.64 -15.27 -10.92
CA VAL A 137 -4.27 -15.02 -11.42
C VAL A 137 -4.06 -13.53 -11.74
N SER A 138 -5.05 -12.87 -12.35
CA SER A 138 -4.96 -11.45 -12.70
C SER A 138 -4.87 -10.59 -11.45
N ALA A 139 -5.68 -10.89 -10.44
CA ALA A 139 -5.65 -10.18 -9.17
C ALA A 139 -4.30 -10.35 -8.44
N ILE A 140 -3.75 -11.58 -8.43
CA ILE A 140 -2.42 -11.84 -7.86
C ILE A 140 -1.34 -11.05 -8.62
N ILE A 141 -1.31 -11.13 -9.94
CA ILE A 141 -0.31 -10.41 -10.77
C ILE A 141 -0.41 -8.91 -10.53
N PHE A 142 -1.61 -8.35 -10.53
CA PHE A 142 -1.84 -6.93 -10.29
C PHE A 142 -1.36 -6.49 -8.90
N ALA A 143 -1.68 -7.25 -7.86
CA ALA A 143 -1.24 -6.97 -6.50
C ALA A 143 0.29 -7.02 -6.37
N LEU A 144 0.94 -8.04 -6.93
CA LEU A 144 2.39 -8.21 -6.84
C LEU A 144 3.14 -7.15 -7.67
N LYS A 145 2.69 -6.85 -8.90
CA LYS A 145 3.27 -5.77 -9.73
C LYS A 145 3.15 -4.39 -9.09
N SER A 146 2.09 -4.14 -8.30
CA SER A 146 1.91 -2.84 -7.64
C SER A 146 2.65 -2.73 -6.31
N LEU A 147 2.65 -3.79 -5.48
CA LEU A 147 3.20 -3.80 -4.12
C LEU A 147 4.64 -4.33 -4.02
N ASP A 148 5.15 -5.02 -5.04
CA ASP A 148 6.45 -5.69 -5.04
C ASP A 148 7.18 -5.57 -6.38
N LYS A 149 7.27 -4.34 -6.88
CA LYS A 149 7.86 -4.00 -8.19
C LYS A 149 9.27 -4.58 -8.38
N GLU A 150 10.10 -4.53 -7.35
CA GLU A 150 11.49 -5.01 -7.42
C GLU A 150 11.58 -6.48 -7.87
N ASN A 151 10.62 -7.31 -7.46
CA ASN A 151 10.62 -8.75 -7.75
C ASN A 151 9.69 -9.12 -8.93
N PHE A 152 8.65 -8.33 -9.21
CA PHE A 152 7.58 -8.68 -10.14
C PHE A 152 7.39 -7.72 -11.32
N GLN A 153 8.16 -6.62 -11.40
CA GLN A 153 8.12 -5.72 -12.54
C GLN A 153 8.77 -6.37 -13.77
N ASP A 154 8.15 -6.18 -14.93
CA ASP A 154 8.68 -6.67 -16.19
C ASP A 154 10.00 -5.95 -16.51
N LYS A 155 11.09 -6.70 -16.67
CA LYS A 155 12.39 -6.14 -17.08
C LYS A 155 12.40 -6.01 -18.60
N MET A 156 12.19 -4.80 -19.11
CA MET A 156 12.43 -4.51 -20.52
C MET A 156 13.92 -4.24 -20.73
N THR A 157 14.64 -5.19 -21.32
CA THR A 157 16.00 -4.97 -21.81
C THR A 157 15.95 -4.46 -23.24
N HIS A 158 16.19 -3.16 -23.43
CA HIS A 158 16.39 -2.59 -24.75
C HIS A 158 17.86 -2.75 -25.15
N SER A 159 18.13 -3.62 -26.12
CA SER A 159 19.43 -3.61 -26.81
C SER A 159 19.41 -2.45 -27.79
N ILE A 160 19.96 -1.30 -27.39
CA ILE A 160 20.17 -0.18 -28.31
C ILE A 160 21.42 -0.49 -29.13
N ASN A 161 21.26 -1.29 -30.19
CA ASN A 161 22.27 -1.43 -31.22
C ASN A 161 21.97 -0.39 -32.31
N GLY A 162 22.37 0.84 -32.04
CA GLY A 162 22.42 1.93 -33.01
C GLY A 162 23.84 2.44 -33.12
N HIS A 163 24.31 2.67 -34.34
CA HIS A 163 25.53 3.44 -34.55
C HIS A 163 25.24 4.86 -34.03
N ILE A 164 25.70 5.19 -32.83
CA ILE A 164 25.61 6.56 -32.31
C ILE A 164 26.57 7.37 -33.17
N SER A 165 26.05 8.02 -34.21
CA SER A 165 26.73 9.12 -34.86
C SER A 165 26.83 10.23 -33.81
N ILE A 166 27.94 10.25 -33.08
CA ILE A 166 28.27 11.40 -32.23
C ILE A 166 28.41 12.56 -33.22
N TYR A 167 27.44 13.48 -33.18
CA TYR A 167 27.50 14.68 -34.00
C TYR A 167 28.71 15.48 -33.53
N THR A 168 29.82 15.40 -34.28
CA THR A 168 31.04 16.11 -33.93
C THR A 168 30.95 17.59 -34.29
N GLY A 169 29.87 17.99 -34.97
CA GLY A 169 29.64 19.37 -35.41
C GLY A 169 30.45 19.75 -36.64
N PHE A 170 31.20 18.80 -37.22
CA PHE A 170 32.03 19.00 -38.41
C PHE A 170 31.46 18.32 -39.66
N GLU A 171 30.21 17.81 -39.64
CA GLU A 171 29.67 17.05 -40.78
C GLU A 171 29.49 17.88 -42.06
N HIS A 172 29.45 19.20 -41.94
CA HIS A 172 29.25 20.13 -43.05
C HIS A 172 30.57 20.64 -43.66
N LEU A 173 31.71 20.27 -43.09
CA LEU A 173 33.01 20.72 -43.57
C LEU A 173 33.56 19.73 -44.61
N THR A 174 34.11 20.30 -45.66
CA THR A 174 34.90 19.54 -46.63
C THR A 174 36.22 19.07 -46.01
N LEU A 175 36.83 18.04 -46.59
CA LEU A 175 38.11 17.48 -46.12
C LEU A 175 39.20 18.55 -45.97
N SER A 176 39.27 19.51 -46.89
CA SER A 176 40.22 20.63 -46.82
C SER A 176 39.95 21.54 -45.62
N GLU A 177 38.70 21.88 -45.35
CA GLU A 177 38.33 22.76 -44.23
C GLU A 177 38.56 22.08 -42.87
N LEU A 178 38.39 20.76 -42.80
CA LEU A 178 38.75 19.96 -41.63
C LEU A 178 40.25 19.96 -41.34
N GLU A 179 41.08 19.87 -42.38
CA GLU A 179 42.54 19.91 -42.25
C GLU A 179 43.02 21.30 -41.80
N ASP A 180 42.41 22.37 -42.32
CA ASP A 180 42.69 23.74 -41.90
C ASP A 180 42.28 23.98 -40.45
N LYS A 181 41.09 23.51 -40.03
CA LYS A 181 40.63 23.59 -38.64
C LYS A 181 41.55 22.81 -37.69
N LYS A 182 42.03 21.64 -38.12
CA LYS A 182 42.99 20.84 -37.36
C LYS A 182 44.30 21.59 -37.17
N ARG A 183 44.81 22.28 -38.19
CA ARG A 183 46.03 23.08 -38.10
C ARG A 183 45.85 24.25 -37.14
N GLU A 184 44.73 24.98 -37.24
CA GLU A 184 44.39 26.09 -36.34
C GLU A 184 44.35 25.67 -34.87
N LEU A 185 43.72 24.52 -34.57
CA LEU A 185 43.69 23.97 -33.21
C LEU A 185 45.06 23.50 -32.71
N GLN A 186 45.90 22.96 -33.60
CA GLN A 186 47.27 22.59 -33.24
C GLN A 186 48.13 23.81 -32.94
N ASP A 187 47.94 24.90 -33.68
CA ASP A 187 48.65 26.16 -33.44
C ASP A 187 48.21 26.79 -32.11
N GLN A 188 46.91 26.77 -31.79
CA GLN A 188 46.38 27.19 -30.47
C GLN A 188 46.95 26.36 -29.32
N LEU A 189 47.02 25.04 -29.49
CA LEU A 189 47.60 24.15 -28.47
C LEU A 189 49.09 24.41 -28.26
N ASN A 190 49.82 24.76 -29.32
CA ASN A 190 51.24 25.11 -29.22
C ASN A 190 51.45 26.49 -28.61
N SER A 191 50.56 27.47 -28.87
CA SER A 191 50.63 28.79 -28.23
C SER A 191 50.26 28.77 -26.76
N ASP A 192 49.34 27.89 -26.34
CA ASP A 192 48.94 27.74 -24.94
C ASP A 192 49.99 26.98 -24.10
N ASN A 193 50.89 26.22 -24.73
CA ASN A 193 52.01 25.54 -24.06
C ASN A 193 53.26 26.44 -23.89
N ASP A 194 53.29 27.62 -24.50
CA ASP A 194 54.37 28.62 -24.38
C ASP A 194 54.02 29.77 -23.39
N CYS A 195 53.02 29.58 -22.52
CA CYS A 195 52.71 30.43 -21.36
C CYS A 195 52.94 29.71 -20.02
#